data_AF-A0A919PTE9-F1
#
_entry.id   AF-A0A919PTE9-F1
#
_cell.length_a   1.000
_cell.length_b   1.000
_cell.length_c   1.000
_cell.angle_alpha   90.00
_cell.angle_beta   90.00
_cell.angle_gamma   90.00
#
_symmetry.space_group_name_H-M   'P 1'
#
loop_
_entity.id
_entity.type
_entity.pdbx_description
1 polymer ?
#
loop_
_entity_poly.entity_id
_entity_poly.type
_entity_poly.pdbx_seq_one_letter_code
_entity_poly.pdbx_strand_id
1 'polypeptide(L)' 'MLCSAAWDRDGVRDDVRAGVIEAIGAVDGVLIADETGFVKKGRASAGEHRQYSGTAGKVENFPLGTFLAYRSGRARR' A
#
# COMPACT_ATOMS: atom_id res chain seq x y z
N MET A 1 13.28 -16.14 8.24
CA MET A 1 13.00 -15.93 6.81
C MET A 1 11.59 -16.47 6.55
N LEU A 2 10.61 -15.62 6.25
CA LEU A 2 9.21 -16.04 6.00
C LEU A 2 9.01 -16.75 4.64
N CYS A 3 10.09 -16.99 3.89
CA CYS A 3 10.05 -17.49 2.52
C CYS A 3 9.84 -19.00 2.40
N SER A 4 9.71 -19.77 3.48
CA SER A 4 9.54 -21.24 3.42
C SER A 4 8.16 -21.75 3.87
N ALA A 5 7.24 -20.88 4.27
CA ALA A 5 5.88 -21.32 4.55
C ALA A 5 5.15 -21.51 3.21
N ALA A 6 4.64 -22.72 2.93
CA ALA A 6 3.74 -22.97 1.81
C ALA A 6 2.32 -22.51 2.18
N TRP A 7 2.17 -21.21 2.42
CA TRP A 7 0.88 -20.60 2.69
C TRP A 7 0.09 -20.42 1.39
N ASP A 8 -1.22 -20.68 1.47
CA ASP A 8 -2.16 -20.25 0.45
C ASP A 8 -2.22 -18.72 0.47
N ARG A 9 -1.57 -18.11 -0.51
CA ARG A 9 -1.50 -16.65 -0.65
C ARG A 9 -2.88 -16.03 -0.79
N ASP A 10 -3.76 -16.67 -1.55
CA ASP A 10 -5.10 -16.13 -1.81
C ASP A 10 -5.98 -16.32 -0.58
N GLY A 11 -5.92 -17.49 0.05
CA GLY A 11 -6.62 -17.76 1.32
C GLY A 11 -6.24 -16.75 2.40
N VAL A 12 -4.95 -16.52 2.65
CA VAL A 12 -4.53 -15.57 3.68
C VAL A 12 -4.86 -14.12 3.31
N ARG A 13 -4.80 -13.74 2.03
CA ARG A 13 -5.27 -12.43 1.58
C ARG A 13 -6.76 -12.26 1.91
N ASP A 14 -7.57 -13.26 1.60
CA ASP A 14 -9.02 -13.20 1.75
C ASP A 14 -9.43 -13.19 3.22
N ASP A 15 -8.75 -13.95 4.08
CA ASP A 15 -8.94 -13.92 5.53
C ASP A 15 -8.63 -12.55 6.12
N VAL A 16 -7.48 -11.95 5.76
CA VAL A 16 -7.11 -10.60 6.20
C VAL A 16 -8.12 -9.58 5.70
N ARG A 17 -8.55 -9.68 4.43
CA ARG A 17 -9.55 -8.79 3.85
C ARG A 17 -10.88 -8.89 4.61
N ALA A 18 -11.33 -10.10 4.94
CA ALA A 18 -12.56 -10.32 5.69
C ALA A 18 -12.49 -9.64 7.07
N GLY A 19 -11.39 -9.84 7.80
CA GLY A 19 -11.19 -9.20 9.11
C GLY A 19 -11.17 -7.67 9.05
N VAL A 20 -10.56 -7.09 8.02
CA VAL A 20 -10.59 -5.63 7.81
C VAL A 20 -12.02 -5.13 7.53
N ILE A 21 -12.77 -5.83 6.66
CA ILE A 21 -14.15 -5.46 6.35
C ILE A 21 -15.04 -5.57 7.59
N GLU A 22 -14.86 -6.60 8.41
CA GLU A 22 -15.59 -6.74 9.69
C GLU A 22 -15.28 -5.57 10.63
N ALA A 23 -13.99 -5.22 10.77
CA ALA A 23 -13.55 -4.19 11.71
C ALA A 23 -13.98 -2.77 11.31
N ILE A 24 -13.83 -2.41 10.04
CA ILE A 24 -14.01 -1.02 9.58
C ILE A 24 -14.97 -0.84 8.41
N GLY A 25 -15.51 -1.92 7.85
CA GLY A 25 -16.40 -1.88 6.69
C GLY A 25 -17.67 -1.06 6.95
N ALA A 26 -18.05 -0.31 5.93
CA ALA A 26 -19.25 0.52 5.91
C ALA A 26 -19.81 0.57 4.47
N VAL A 27 -21.13 0.64 4.35
CA VAL A 27 -21.82 0.71 3.04
C VAL A 27 -21.44 1.96 2.26
N ASP A 28 -21.16 3.06 2.97
CA ASP A 28 -20.68 4.34 2.43
C ASP A 28 -19.14 4.45 2.43
N GLY A 29 -18.43 3.36 2.69
CA GLY A 29 -16.97 3.33 2.75
C GLY A 29 -16.33 3.55 1.38
N VAL A 30 -15.37 4.46 1.32
CA VAL A 30 -14.60 4.80 0.12
C VAL A 30 -13.14 4.46 0.34
N LEU A 31 -12.57 3.69 -0.60
CA LEU A 31 -11.13 3.46 -0.69
C LEU A 31 -10.52 4.45 -1.68
N ILE A 32 -9.50 5.16 -1.24
CA ILE A 32 -8.77 6.15 -2.02
C ILE A 32 -7.39 5.57 -2.29
N ALA A 33 -7.11 5.22 -3.53
CA ALA A 33 -5.79 4.81 -3.96
C ALA A 33 -4.97 6.05 -4.34
N ASP A 34 -3.77 6.16 -3.80
CA ASP A 34 -2.83 7.23 -4.14
C ASP A 34 -1.43 6.64 -4.40
N GLU A 35 -0.78 7.11 -5.46
CA GLU A 35 0.60 6.75 -5.77
C GLU A 35 1.52 7.80 -5.18
N THR A 36 2.11 7.51 -4.02
CA THR A 36 3.09 8.40 -3.40
C THR A 36 4.50 7.84 -3.62
N GLY A 37 5.32 8.60 -4.34
CA GLY A 37 6.76 8.34 -4.45
C GLY A 37 7.50 8.80 -3.20
N PHE A 38 8.25 7.91 -2.54
CA PHE A 38 9.08 8.28 -1.39
C PHE A 38 10.49 8.65 -1.85
N VAL A 39 10.91 9.89 -1.56
CA VAL A 39 12.30 10.30 -1.75
C VAL A 39 13.16 9.62 -0.69
N LYS A 40 13.90 8.57 -1.05
CA LYS A 40 14.79 7.86 -0.12
C LYS A 40 16.25 8.00 -0.54
N LYS A 41 17.10 8.49 0.37
CA LYS A 41 18.56 8.58 0.16
C LYS A 41 19.23 7.25 0.56
N GLY A 42 19.51 6.38 -0.42
CA GLY A 42 20.30 5.16 -0.22
C GLY A 42 20.45 4.36 -1.51
N ARG A 43 21.58 3.63 -1.70
CA ARG A 43 21.94 2.89 -2.94
C ARG A 43 21.67 1.37 -2.88
N ALA A 44 20.80 0.91 -1.99
CA ALA A 44 20.75 -0.51 -1.60
C ALA A 44 19.32 -1.09 -1.55
N SER A 45 18.47 -0.79 -2.54
CA SER A 45 17.11 -1.31 -2.62
C SER A 45 16.78 -1.91 -4.00
N ALA A 46 16.06 -3.04 -4.02
CA ALA A 46 15.53 -3.65 -5.23
C ALA A 46 14.25 -2.91 -5.69
N GLY A 47 14.06 -2.73 -7.00
CA GLY A 47 12.89 -2.04 -7.58
C GLY A 47 13.10 -0.57 -7.95
N GLU A 48 14.34 -0.12 -8.05
CA GLU A 48 14.69 1.25 -8.47
C GLU A 48 14.60 1.39 -10.00
N HIS A 49 13.44 1.80 -10.50
CA HIS A 49 13.30 2.27 -11.88
C HIS A 49 13.26 3.79 -11.90
N ARG A 50 13.98 4.43 -12.84
CA ARG A 50 13.96 5.89 -13.02
C ARG A 50 12.56 6.34 -13.39
N GLN A 51 11.95 7.17 -12.54
CA GLN A 51 10.64 7.75 -12.77
C GLN A 51 10.64 9.23 -12.35
N TYR A 52 9.76 10.02 -12.96
CA TYR A 52 9.64 11.44 -12.67
C TYR A 52 8.90 11.66 -11.34
N SER A 53 9.53 12.33 -10.38
CA SER A 53 8.87 12.73 -9.14
C SER A 53 8.29 14.14 -9.28
N GLY A 54 6.97 14.26 -9.31
CA GLY A 54 6.28 15.56 -9.34
C GLY A 54 6.59 16.43 -8.12
N THR A 55 6.82 15.82 -6.96
CA THR A 55 7.15 16.52 -5.71
C THR A 55 8.60 17.02 -5.68
N ALA A 56 9.55 16.30 -6.30
CA ALA A 56 10.96 16.67 -6.32
C ALA A 56 11.40 17.40 -7.61
N GLY A 57 10.54 17.46 -8.63
CA GLY A 57 10.79 18.12 -9.91
C GLY A 57 11.92 17.50 -10.75
N LYS A 58 12.32 16.26 -10.45
CA LYS A 58 13.47 15.57 -11.07
C LYS A 58 13.20 14.08 -11.28
N VAL A 59 13.90 13.49 -12.23
CA VAL A 59 13.89 12.04 -12.50
C VAL A 59 14.98 11.40 -11.65
N GLU A 60 14.59 10.51 -10.74
CA GLU A 60 15.49 9.87 -9.78
C GLU A 60 15.01 8.43 -9.51
N ASN A 61 15.87 7.62 -8.89
CA ASN A 61 15.49 6.29 -8.43
C ASN A 61 14.66 6.41 -7.15
N PHE A 62 13.33 6.27 -7.27
CA PHE A 62 12.45 6.21 -6.10
C PHE A 62 11.56 4.97 -6.15
N PRO A 63 11.43 4.23 -5.03
CA PRO A 63 10.38 3.24 -4.91
C PRO A 63 9.03 3.99 -4.89
N LEU A 64 8.20 3.73 -5.90
CA LEU A 64 6.80 4.10 -5.91
C LEU A 64 6.03 3.07 -5.08
N GLY A 65 5.28 3.57 -4.10
CA GLY A 65 4.33 2.76 -3.34
C GLY A 65 2.92 3.23 -3.63
N THR A 66 2.00 2.28 -3.86
CA THR A 66 0.57 2.56 -3.86
C THR A 66 0.06 2.50 -2.43
N PHE A 67 -0.59 3.57 -1.98
CA PHE A 67 -1.22 3.69 -0.68
C PHE A 67 -2.73 3.61 -0.82
N LEU A 68 -3.38 3.10 0.21
CA LEU A 68 -4.83 3.01 0.27
C LEU A 68 -5.31 3.70 1.55
N ALA A 69 -6.02 4.81 1.38
CA ALA A 69 -6.74 5.46 2.47
C ALA A 69 -8.20 4.97 2.48
N TYR A 70 -8.80 4.87 3.66
CA TYR A 70 -10.20 4.48 3.83
C TYR A 70 -10.97 5.56 4.57
N ARG A 71 -12.10 5.98 4.02
CA ARG A 71 -13.02 6.95 4.64
C ARG A 71 -14.42 6.37 4.68
N SER A 72 -15.13 6.56 5.78
CA SER A 72 -16.57 6.31 5.90
C SER A 72 -17.18 7.29 6.88
N GLY A 73 -18.51 7.41 6.91
CA GLY A 73 -19.24 8.17 7.93
C GLY A 73 -19.19 7.54 9.32
N ARG A 74 -18.69 6.30 9.44
CA ARG A 74 -18.52 5.58 10.71
C ARG A 74 -17.32 6.16 11.47
N ALA A 75 -17.59 6.85 12.57
CA ALA A 75 -16.54 7.25 13.51
C ALA A 75 -15.91 5.99 14.14
N ARG A 76 -14.58 5.94 14.22
CA ARG A 76 -13.89 4.91 15.00
C ARG A 76 -14.11 5.21 16.48
N ARG A 77 -14.68 4.25 17.22
CA ARG A 77 -14.68 4.26 18.70
C ARG A 77 -13.30 3.91 19.22
#